data_AF-A0A232EPR0-F1
#
_entry.id   AF-A0A232EPR0-F1
#
_cell.length_a   1.000
_cell.length_b   1.000
_cell.length_c   1.000
_cell.angle_alpha   90.00
_cell.angle_beta   90.00
_cell.angle_gamma   90.00
#
_symmetry.space_group_name_H-M   'P 1'
#
loop_
_entity.id
_entity.type
_entity.pdbx_description
1 polymer ?
#
loop_
_entity_poly.entity_id
_entity_poly.type
_entity_poly.pdbx_seq_one_letter_code
_entity_poly.pdbx_strand_id
1 'polypeptide(L)'
;MENSQWMEKVMSKTYDRLKKVDKNYELTVEDKTYVLKQYKKSGPAFTIYVQPKDESEADHIMNVDLVPCLEFEDITLDGYKQISNMTNNIIIVAKPSNEPDGHHLWRLSFYEQEKKMLQENEAGKLKPIIRLIKKLRDKLEWKKLASYYIETLCLHELDARKAENDIQFFRAPKASLFIYMLEKLREAISLKKLPYFWHEKYNLFANMTDKMTENYANRLKSILNLIHKNISINRFIIAEQMLSDSEVSALRAIGNAENVADLTTSMEDLDISGSQKADISEVESIDVMNSSETSNAEFDTFDSPNQDIGNTAAEPTTIKSRIEFICKELTALSNLKNEIFEEEKEKLRKSCMSLYITLSTRK
;
A
#
# COMPACT_ATOMS: atom_id res chain seq x y z
N MET A 1 -28.89 -12.43 -15.68
CA MET A 1 -29.25 -10.99 -15.73
C MET A 1 -29.93 -10.47 -14.43
N GLU A 2 -30.51 -11.34 -13.59
CA GLU A 2 -31.40 -10.92 -12.48
C GLU A 2 -30.69 -10.38 -11.22
N ASN A 3 -29.52 -10.90 -10.84
CA ASN A 3 -28.90 -10.54 -9.55
C ASN A 3 -28.34 -9.11 -9.50
N SER A 4 -27.74 -8.63 -10.58
CA SER A 4 -27.26 -7.23 -10.66
C SER A 4 -28.43 -6.24 -10.69
N GLN A 5 -29.55 -6.62 -11.32
CA GLN A 5 -30.76 -5.80 -11.35
C GLN A 5 -31.44 -5.74 -9.98
N TRP A 6 -31.40 -6.83 -9.20
CA TRP A 6 -31.89 -6.81 -7.82
C TRP A 6 -31.08 -5.84 -6.97
N MET A 7 -29.74 -5.94 -6.97
CA MET A 7 -28.90 -5.02 -6.19
C MET A 7 -29.07 -3.57 -6.65
N GLU A 8 -29.21 -3.33 -7.96
CA GLU A 8 -29.49 -2.00 -8.50
C GLU A 8 -30.83 -1.44 -7.99
N LYS A 9 -31.88 -2.27 -7.90
CA LYS A 9 -33.15 -1.88 -7.28
C LYS A 9 -33.01 -1.57 -5.79
N VAL A 10 -32.19 -2.34 -5.05
CA VAL A 10 -31.90 -2.07 -3.64
C VAL A 10 -31.21 -0.71 -3.51
N MET A 11 -30.16 -0.47 -4.30
CA MET A 11 -29.42 0.80 -4.30
C MET A 11 -30.34 1.99 -4.60
N SER A 12 -31.15 1.89 -5.66
CA SER A 12 -32.08 2.95 -6.03
C SER A 12 -33.07 3.26 -4.90
N LYS A 13 -33.67 2.23 -4.31
CA LYS A 13 -34.61 2.40 -3.18
C LYS A 13 -33.95 2.96 -1.93
N THR A 14 -32.68 2.62 -1.66
CA THR A 14 -31.93 3.20 -0.55
C THR A 14 -31.72 4.69 -0.77
N TYR A 15 -31.30 5.09 -1.97
CA TYR A 15 -31.13 6.50 -2.33
C TYR A 15 -32.45 7.29 -2.28
N ASP A 16 -33.57 6.69 -2.67
CA ASP A 16 -34.91 7.32 -2.58
C ASP A 16 -35.33 7.66 -1.14
N ARG A 17 -34.74 7.00 -0.14
CA ARG A 17 -35.00 7.26 1.29
C ARG A 17 -34.09 8.32 1.88
N LEU A 18 -33.00 8.67 1.20
CA LEU A 18 -32.08 9.69 1.68
C LEU A 18 -32.64 11.08 1.41
N LYS A 19 -32.29 12.02 2.28
CA LYS A 19 -32.67 13.42 2.10
C LYS A 19 -31.95 13.96 0.85
N LYS A 20 -32.72 14.33 -0.16
CA LYS A 20 -32.19 14.94 -1.38
C LYS A 20 -31.92 16.42 -1.16
N VAL A 21 -30.71 16.87 -1.50
CA VAL A 21 -30.29 18.26 -1.47
C VAL A 21 -29.68 18.59 -2.83
N ASP A 22 -30.37 19.44 -3.59
CA ASP A 22 -30.10 19.73 -5.00
C ASP A 22 -30.01 18.45 -5.86
N LYS A 23 -28.81 18.14 -6.36
CA LYS A 23 -28.50 16.96 -7.19
C LYS A 23 -27.89 15.81 -6.40
N ASN A 24 -27.68 16.00 -5.09
CA ASN A 24 -27.00 15.06 -4.20
C ASN A 24 -27.95 14.59 -3.08
N TYR A 25 -27.41 13.76 -2.20
CA TYR A 25 -28.11 13.19 -1.06
C TYR A 25 -27.31 13.45 0.22
N GLU A 26 -27.98 13.56 1.36
CA GLU A 26 -27.33 13.70 2.66
C GLU A 26 -27.47 12.41 3.46
N LEU A 27 -26.38 12.00 4.12
CA LEU A 27 -26.34 10.91 5.08
C LEU A 27 -25.67 11.42 6.35
N THR A 28 -26.34 11.27 7.50
CA THR A 28 -25.78 11.59 8.81
C THR A 28 -25.45 10.31 9.56
N VAL A 29 -24.21 10.18 10.01
CA VAL A 29 -23.70 9.06 10.81
C VAL A 29 -22.93 9.66 11.98
N GLU A 30 -23.30 9.31 13.21
CA GLU A 30 -22.58 9.75 14.43
C GLU A 30 -22.30 11.27 14.45
N ASP A 31 -23.35 12.07 14.25
CA ASP A 31 -23.34 13.53 14.20
C ASP A 31 -22.52 14.18 13.06
N LYS A 32 -21.90 13.39 12.18
CA LYS A 32 -21.23 13.87 10.97
C LYS A 32 -22.16 13.74 9.77
N THR A 33 -22.23 14.80 8.97
CA THR A 33 -23.03 14.82 7.74
C THR A 33 -22.14 14.68 6.52
N TYR A 34 -22.54 13.79 5.63
CA TYR A 34 -21.87 13.50 4.38
C TYR A 34 -22.81 13.81 3.21
N VAL A 35 -22.23 14.36 2.15
CA VAL A 35 -22.87 14.54 0.85
C VAL A 35 -22.54 13.34 -0.01
N LEU A 36 -23.57 12.60 -0.42
CA LEU A 36 -23.48 11.49 -1.35
C LEU A 36 -23.85 11.96 -2.75
N LYS A 37 -22.97 11.77 -3.73
CA LYS A 37 -23.34 11.95 -5.15
C LYS A 37 -24.09 10.72 -5.66
N GLN A 38 -24.69 10.85 -6.83
CA GLN A 38 -25.34 9.73 -7.51
C GLN A 38 -24.34 8.57 -7.68
N TYR A 39 -24.74 7.35 -7.28
CA TYR A 39 -23.90 6.17 -7.45
C TYR A 39 -23.73 5.83 -8.93
N LYS A 40 -22.61 5.18 -9.26
CA LYS A 40 -22.32 4.67 -10.61
C LYS A 40 -22.08 3.17 -10.57
N LYS A 41 -22.58 2.46 -11.57
CA LYS A 41 -22.23 1.07 -11.80
C LYS A 41 -20.87 0.97 -12.51
N SER A 42 -19.92 0.28 -11.90
CA SER A 42 -18.53 0.16 -12.35
C SER A 42 -18.11 -1.31 -12.34
N GLY A 43 -18.36 -2.02 -13.44
CA GLY A 43 -18.13 -3.47 -13.50
C GLY A 43 -19.04 -4.23 -12.51
N PRO A 44 -18.48 -5.01 -11.56
CA PRO A 44 -19.27 -5.72 -10.55
C PRO A 44 -19.81 -4.79 -9.45
N ALA A 45 -19.24 -3.59 -9.29
CA ALA A 45 -19.48 -2.72 -8.14
C ALA A 45 -20.53 -1.63 -8.40
N PHE A 46 -21.14 -1.17 -7.31
CA PHE A 46 -21.85 0.11 -7.23
C PHE A 46 -20.98 1.08 -6.44
N THR A 47 -20.38 2.04 -7.14
CA THR A 47 -19.49 3.05 -6.55
C THR A 47 -20.32 4.22 -6.02
N ILE A 48 -20.22 4.47 -4.72
CA ILE A 48 -20.81 5.61 -4.02
C ILE A 48 -19.72 6.66 -3.83
N TYR A 49 -20.01 7.92 -4.17
CA TYR A 49 -19.12 9.04 -3.93
C TYR A 49 -19.57 9.78 -2.68
N VAL A 50 -18.77 9.70 -1.62
CA VAL A 50 -19.01 10.26 -0.29
C VAL A 50 -18.09 11.46 -0.10
N GLN A 51 -18.63 12.60 0.30
CA GLN A 51 -17.87 13.81 0.58
C GLN A 51 -18.27 14.34 1.97
N PRO A 52 -17.33 14.59 2.89
CA PRO A 52 -17.64 15.27 4.14
C PRO A 52 -18.28 16.64 3.85
N LYS A 53 -19.28 17.02 4.64
CA LYS A 53 -19.92 18.34 4.50
C LYS A 53 -19.11 19.45 5.18
N ASP A 54 -18.15 19.09 6.05
CA ASP A 54 -17.24 20.03 6.70
C ASP A 54 -16.36 20.74 5.65
N GLU A 55 -16.34 22.07 5.67
CA GLU A 55 -15.60 22.90 4.71
C GLU A 55 -14.09 22.64 4.73
N SER A 56 -13.54 22.21 5.87
CA SER A 56 -12.12 21.86 6.00
C SER A 56 -11.71 20.59 5.25
N GLU A 57 -12.67 19.73 4.91
CA GLU A 57 -12.45 18.46 4.20
C GLU A 57 -13.26 18.38 2.89
N ALA A 58 -13.82 19.49 2.42
CA ALA A 58 -14.75 19.50 1.29
C ALA A 58 -14.13 18.96 -0.01
N ASP A 59 -12.82 19.08 -0.21
CA ASP A 59 -12.14 18.55 -1.39
C ASP A 59 -11.88 17.04 -1.32
N HIS A 60 -12.12 16.41 -0.17
CA HIS A 60 -11.90 14.98 0.02
C HIS A 60 -13.11 14.16 -0.43
N ILE A 61 -13.04 13.62 -1.65
CA ILE A 61 -14.05 12.69 -2.17
C ILE A 61 -13.58 11.26 -1.94
N MET A 62 -14.44 10.49 -1.27
CA MET A 62 -14.27 9.07 -1.03
C MET A 62 -15.15 8.23 -1.97
N ASN A 63 -14.61 7.18 -2.55
CA ASN A 63 -15.26 6.28 -3.51
C ASN A 63 -15.50 4.90 -2.89
N VAL A 64 -16.68 4.65 -2.33
CA VAL A 64 -17.00 3.37 -1.70
C VAL A 64 -17.60 2.41 -2.73
N ASP A 65 -16.90 1.32 -3.03
CA ASP A 65 -17.38 0.27 -3.92
C ASP A 65 -18.19 -0.79 -3.17
N LEU A 66 -19.49 -0.87 -3.45
CA LEU A 66 -20.34 -1.96 -2.97
C LEU A 66 -20.39 -3.08 -4.00
N VAL A 67 -19.88 -4.26 -3.65
CA VAL A 67 -19.80 -5.41 -4.55
C VAL A 67 -20.74 -6.51 -4.03
N PRO A 68 -21.77 -6.91 -4.81
CA PRO A 68 -22.61 -8.05 -4.45
C PRO A 68 -21.81 -9.35 -4.58
N CYS A 69 -21.82 -10.12 -3.51
CA CYS A 69 -21.11 -11.38 -3.39
C CYS A 69 -22.06 -12.48 -2.94
N LEU A 70 -21.76 -13.72 -3.31
CA LEU A 70 -22.34 -14.92 -2.69
C LEU A 70 -21.23 -15.64 -1.94
N GLU A 71 -21.52 -16.09 -0.73
CA GLU A 71 -20.62 -16.89 0.07
C GLU A 71 -21.13 -18.33 0.11
N PHE A 72 -20.21 -19.27 -0.06
CA PHE A 72 -20.48 -20.68 0.04
C PHE A 72 -19.54 -21.29 1.08
N GLU A 73 -20.11 -22.09 1.96
CA GLU A 73 -19.36 -22.81 3.00
C GLU A 73 -18.97 -24.21 2.50
N ASP A 74 -17.88 -24.73 3.03
CA ASP A 74 -17.41 -26.11 2.82
C ASP A 74 -17.26 -26.57 1.35
N ILE A 75 -16.94 -25.63 0.45
CA ILE A 75 -16.62 -25.96 -0.94
C ILE A 75 -15.14 -26.29 -1.11
N THR A 76 -14.87 -27.39 -1.80
CA THR A 76 -13.54 -27.73 -2.30
C THR A 76 -13.48 -27.44 -3.79
N LEU A 77 -12.45 -26.72 -4.22
CA LEU A 77 -12.22 -26.37 -5.62
C LEU A 77 -11.05 -27.15 -6.21
N ASP A 78 -11.32 -27.93 -7.25
CA ASP A 78 -10.30 -28.69 -7.96
C ASP A 78 -9.29 -27.77 -8.66
N GLY A 79 -8.00 -28.05 -8.47
CA GLY A 79 -6.90 -27.31 -9.08
C GLY A 79 -6.58 -25.96 -8.44
N TYR A 80 -7.36 -25.53 -7.44
CA TYR A 80 -7.05 -24.35 -6.65
C TYR A 80 -6.18 -24.71 -5.45
N LYS A 81 -5.25 -23.81 -5.10
CA LYS A 81 -4.41 -23.92 -3.91
C LYS A 81 -5.27 -23.96 -2.65
N GLN A 82 -5.00 -24.91 -1.78
CA GLN A 82 -5.60 -25.01 -0.46
C GLN A 82 -4.59 -24.61 0.60
N ILE A 83 -4.98 -23.75 1.54
CA ILE A 83 -4.14 -23.34 2.66
C ILE A 83 -4.67 -24.03 3.92
N SER A 84 -3.83 -24.84 4.56
CA SER A 84 -4.17 -25.48 5.83
C SER A 84 -4.55 -24.44 6.89
N ASN A 85 -5.55 -24.74 7.73
CA ASN A 85 -6.01 -23.88 8.83
C ASN A 85 -6.68 -22.55 8.38
N MET A 86 -7.17 -22.48 7.15
CA MET A 86 -8.05 -21.42 6.68
C MET A 86 -9.46 -21.94 6.44
N THR A 87 -10.46 -21.05 6.50
CA THR A 87 -11.84 -21.41 6.19
C THR A 87 -11.94 -21.77 4.70
N ASN A 88 -12.75 -22.78 4.40
CA ASN A 88 -13.08 -23.18 3.03
C ASN A 88 -14.23 -22.34 2.45
N ASN A 89 -14.56 -21.22 3.10
CA ASN A 89 -15.60 -20.32 2.62
C ASN A 89 -15.10 -19.66 1.34
N ILE A 90 -15.88 -19.82 0.29
CA ILE A 90 -15.57 -19.27 -1.03
C ILE A 90 -16.57 -18.17 -1.33
N ILE A 91 -16.01 -16.99 -1.60
CA ILE A 91 -16.78 -15.85 -2.04
C ILE A 91 -16.74 -15.83 -3.57
N ILE A 92 -17.89 -15.66 -4.20
CA ILE A 92 -17.97 -15.39 -5.64
C ILE A 92 -18.56 -14.02 -5.91
N VAL A 93 -17.96 -13.33 -6.88
CA VAL A 93 -18.33 -11.98 -7.29
C VAL A 93 -18.88 -12.03 -8.71
N ALA A 94 -20.03 -11.40 -8.94
CA ALA A 94 -20.63 -11.31 -10.27
C ALA A 94 -19.75 -10.45 -11.19
N LYS A 95 -18.94 -11.07 -12.05
CA LYS A 95 -18.00 -10.36 -12.92
C LYS A 95 -18.32 -10.69 -14.38
N PRO A 96 -19.08 -9.82 -15.07
CA PRO A 96 -19.40 -10.06 -16.46
C PRO A 96 -18.13 -10.04 -17.33
N SER A 97 -18.04 -10.98 -18.27
CA SER A 97 -17.03 -10.96 -19.33
C SER A 97 -17.66 -10.53 -20.67
N ASN A 98 -16.81 -10.23 -21.65
CA ASN A 98 -17.24 -9.94 -23.02
C ASN A 98 -17.44 -11.21 -23.88
N GLU A 99 -17.33 -12.40 -23.28
CA GLU A 99 -17.53 -13.66 -23.97
C GLU A 99 -19.04 -13.94 -24.16
N PRO A 100 -19.43 -14.83 -25.09
CA PRO A 100 -20.80 -15.34 -25.15
C PRO A 100 -21.22 -15.88 -23.76
N ASP A 101 -22.39 -15.48 -23.28
CA ASP A 101 -22.89 -15.75 -21.91
C ASP A 101 -22.06 -15.15 -20.76
N GLY A 102 -21.09 -14.29 -21.06
CA GLY A 102 -20.23 -13.61 -20.10
C GLY A 102 -20.98 -12.87 -18.99
N HIS A 103 -22.23 -12.45 -19.25
CA HIS A 103 -23.10 -11.80 -18.28
C HIS A 103 -23.58 -12.68 -17.11
N HIS A 104 -23.37 -14.00 -17.19
CA HIS A 104 -23.70 -14.96 -16.12
C HIS A 104 -22.47 -15.44 -15.35
N LEU A 105 -21.27 -14.94 -15.70
CA LEU A 105 -20.04 -15.41 -15.07
C LEU A 105 -19.82 -14.81 -13.68
N TRP A 106 -19.36 -15.69 -12.81
CA TRP A 106 -18.92 -15.37 -11.47
C TRP A 106 -17.42 -15.61 -11.38
N ARG A 107 -16.73 -14.75 -10.63
CA ARG A 107 -15.31 -14.89 -10.36
C ARG A 107 -15.12 -15.23 -8.90
N LEU A 108 -14.33 -16.26 -8.63
CA LEU A 108 -13.86 -16.60 -7.30
C LEU A 108 -13.08 -15.44 -6.67
N SER A 109 -13.31 -15.24 -5.39
CA SER A 109 -12.66 -14.25 -4.54
C SER A 109 -12.20 -14.95 -3.27
N PHE A 110 -10.91 -14.81 -2.98
CA PHE A 110 -10.25 -15.39 -1.80
C PHE A 110 -9.84 -14.28 -0.83
N TYR A 111 -10.58 -13.17 -0.84
CA TYR A 111 -10.23 -11.96 -0.10
C TYR A 111 -10.00 -12.21 1.39
N GLU A 112 -10.88 -12.98 2.05
CA GLU A 112 -10.75 -13.26 3.47
C GLU A 112 -9.49 -14.09 3.78
N GLN A 113 -9.18 -15.09 2.94
CA GLN A 113 -7.96 -15.87 3.06
C GLN A 113 -6.72 -15.01 2.84
N GLU A 114 -6.68 -14.20 1.78
CA GLU A 114 -5.57 -13.29 1.47
C GLU A 114 -5.36 -12.27 2.60
N LYS A 115 -6.46 -11.71 3.11
CA LYS A 115 -6.47 -10.77 4.23
C LYS A 115 -5.88 -11.43 5.47
N LYS A 116 -6.29 -12.65 5.82
CA LYS A 116 -5.76 -13.43 6.94
C LYS A 116 -4.26 -13.69 6.75
N MET A 117 -3.86 -14.18 5.58
CA MET A 117 -2.44 -14.44 5.25
C MET A 117 -1.54 -13.21 5.44
N LEU A 118 -2.02 -12.02 5.06
CA LEU A 118 -1.30 -10.76 5.17
C LEU A 118 -1.48 -10.05 6.52
N GLN A 119 -2.27 -10.59 7.45
CA GLN A 119 -2.49 -10.04 8.78
C GLN A 119 -1.76 -10.81 9.88
N GLU A 120 -1.55 -12.11 9.68
CA GLU A 120 -0.96 -12.97 10.69
C GLU A 120 0.54 -12.74 10.88
N ASN A 121 0.94 -12.64 12.15
CA ASN A 121 2.34 -12.72 12.61
C ASN A 121 3.29 -11.76 11.86
N GLU A 122 4.51 -12.20 11.55
CA GLU A 122 5.53 -11.40 10.87
C GLU A 122 5.13 -10.99 9.43
N ALA A 123 4.17 -11.69 8.81
CA ALA A 123 3.70 -11.38 7.46
C ALA A 123 2.95 -10.04 7.38
N GLY A 124 2.40 -9.55 8.50
CA GLY A 124 1.77 -8.22 8.60
C GLY A 124 2.67 -7.07 8.15
N LYS A 125 4.00 -7.25 8.22
CA LYS A 125 4.97 -6.27 7.74
C LYS A 125 4.96 -6.08 6.22
N LEU A 126 4.39 -7.00 5.45
CA LEU A 126 4.22 -6.84 4.00
C LEU A 126 3.16 -5.79 3.65
N LYS A 127 2.17 -5.52 4.50
CA LYS A 127 1.14 -4.52 4.21
C LYS A 127 1.71 -3.11 3.98
N PRO A 128 2.56 -2.56 4.86
CA PRO A 128 3.30 -1.33 4.57
C PRO A 128 4.08 -1.39 3.25
N ILE A 129 4.74 -2.51 2.96
CA ILE A 129 5.53 -2.67 1.73
C ILE A 129 4.63 -2.64 0.49
N ILE A 130 3.49 -3.34 0.51
CA ILE A 130 2.47 -3.32 -0.55
C ILE A 130 2.00 -1.88 -0.79
N ARG A 131 1.69 -1.13 0.27
CA ARG A 131 1.27 0.29 0.16
C ARG A 131 2.36 1.15 -0.47
N LEU A 132 3.62 0.93 -0.10
CA LEU A 132 4.75 1.64 -0.67
C LEU A 132 4.90 1.33 -2.18
N ILE A 133 4.83 0.06 -2.57
CA ILE A 133 4.93 -0.32 -3.99
C ILE A 133 3.75 0.24 -4.81
N LYS A 134 2.53 0.25 -4.24
CA LYS A 134 1.36 0.90 -4.86
C LYS A 134 1.59 2.39 -5.08
N LYS A 135 2.03 3.12 -4.04
CA LYS A 135 2.35 4.56 -4.16
C LYS A 135 3.40 4.83 -5.24
N LEU A 136 4.42 3.98 -5.36
CA LEU A 136 5.39 4.08 -6.46
C LEU A 136 4.73 3.86 -7.84
N ARG A 137 3.93 2.81 -7.98
CA ARG A 137 3.17 2.53 -9.22
C ARG A 137 2.31 3.73 -9.61
N ASP A 138 1.63 4.36 -8.65
CA ASP A 138 0.71 5.47 -8.89
C ASP A 138 1.48 6.71 -9.35
N LYS A 139 2.59 7.04 -8.68
CA LYS A 139 3.50 8.11 -9.12
C LYS A 139 4.06 7.88 -10.54
N LEU A 140 4.28 6.62 -10.93
CA LEU A 140 4.76 6.25 -12.25
C LEU A 140 3.62 6.07 -13.28
N GLU A 141 2.36 6.27 -12.88
CA GLU A 141 1.16 6.16 -13.70
C GLU A 141 1.00 4.78 -14.39
N TRP A 142 1.39 3.71 -13.72
CA TRP A 142 1.33 2.34 -14.27
C TRP A 142 -0.07 1.74 -14.19
N LYS A 143 -1.02 2.32 -14.94
CA LYS A 143 -2.45 1.94 -14.96
C LYS A 143 -2.72 0.46 -15.27
N LYS A 144 -1.78 -0.25 -15.91
CA LYS A 144 -1.92 -1.69 -16.25
C LYS A 144 -1.42 -2.64 -15.17
N LEU A 145 -0.69 -2.13 -14.17
CA LEU A 145 -0.24 -2.91 -13.02
C LEU A 145 -1.27 -2.80 -11.89
N ALA A 146 -2.26 -3.69 -11.87
CA ALA A 146 -3.32 -3.63 -10.86
C ALA A 146 -2.77 -3.82 -9.43
N SER A 147 -3.43 -3.23 -8.42
CA SER A 147 -3.11 -3.41 -6.99
C SER A 147 -2.98 -4.89 -6.62
N TYR A 148 -3.90 -5.71 -7.15
CA TYR A 148 -3.95 -7.14 -6.93
C TYR A 148 -2.70 -7.88 -7.45
N TYR A 149 -2.01 -7.35 -8.46
CA TYR A 149 -0.79 -7.96 -8.99
C TYR A 149 0.37 -7.82 -7.99
N ILE A 150 0.47 -6.65 -7.34
CA ILE A 150 1.44 -6.40 -6.27
C ILE A 150 1.16 -7.28 -5.05
N GLU A 151 -0.11 -7.43 -4.68
CA GLU A 151 -0.54 -8.32 -3.59
C GLU A 151 -0.22 -9.79 -3.91
N THR A 152 -0.56 -10.24 -5.12
CA THR A 152 -0.26 -11.61 -5.59
C THR A 152 1.24 -11.91 -5.52
N LEU A 153 2.09 -10.96 -5.92
CA LEU A 153 3.54 -11.11 -5.80
C LEU A 153 3.98 -11.30 -4.34
N CYS A 154 3.43 -10.52 -3.42
CA CYS A 154 3.74 -10.63 -1.99
C CYS A 154 3.23 -11.94 -1.38
N LEU A 155 2.07 -12.44 -1.83
CA LEU A 155 1.53 -13.73 -1.40
C LEU A 155 2.41 -14.90 -1.84
N HIS A 156 2.94 -14.87 -3.08
CA HIS A 156 3.90 -15.88 -3.54
C HIS A 156 5.18 -15.87 -2.71
N GLU A 157 5.73 -14.69 -2.42
CA GLU A 157 6.94 -14.59 -1.58
C GLU A 157 6.67 -15.08 -0.16
N LEU A 158 5.53 -14.73 0.42
CA LEU A 158 5.11 -15.20 1.74
C LEU A 158 5.01 -16.74 1.78
N ASP A 159 4.36 -17.33 0.79
CA ASP A 159 4.18 -18.78 0.70
C ASP A 159 5.51 -19.52 0.51
N ALA A 160 6.38 -19.01 -0.37
CA ALA A 160 7.71 -19.56 -0.59
C ALA A 160 8.56 -19.54 0.71
N ARG A 161 8.60 -18.40 1.42
CA ARG A 161 9.34 -18.29 2.68
C ARG A 161 8.77 -19.16 3.80
N LYS A 162 7.45 -19.31 3.87
CA LYS A 162 6.82 -20.25 4.80
C LYS A 162 7.22 -21.69 4.50
N ALA A 163 7.22 -22.10 3.23
CA ALA A 163 7.65 -23.43 2.82
C ALA A 163 9.13 -23.71 3.16
N GLU A 164 9.98 -22.67 3.12
CA GLU A 164 11.38 -22.73 3.51
C GLU A 164 11.63 -22.57 5.03
N ASN A 165 10.56 -22.41 5.83
CA ASN A 165 10.62 -22.10 7.25
C ASN A 165 11.44 -20.82 7.59
N ASP A 166 11.45 -19.85 6.66
CA ASP A 166 12.16 -18.57 6.75
C ASP A 166 11.19 -17.41 7.01
N ILE A 167 10.25 -17.59 7.95
CA ILE A 167 9.31 -16.52 8.30
C ILE A 167 10.02 -15.29 8.93
N GLN A 168 11.20 -15.52 9.50
CA GLN A 168 12.04 -14.49 10.11
C GLN A 168 12.54 -13.48 9.08
N PHE A 169 12.59 -13.83 7.80
CA PHE A 169 12.87 -12.89 6.70
C PHE A 169 12.05 -11.61 6.80
N PHE A 170 10.75 -11.72 7.13
CA PHE A 170 9.88 -10.56 7.23
C PHE A 170 10.18 -9.68 8.44
N ARG A 171 11.06 -10.09 9.36
CA ARG A 171 11.52 -9.22 10.46
C ARG A 171 12.56 -8.19 10.00
N ALA A 172 13.13 -8.34 8.81
CA ALA A 172 14.07 -7.40 8.24
C ALA A 172 13.54 -5.96 8.20
N PRO A 173 14.43 -4.95 8.12
CA PRO A 173 14.02 -3.56 8.05
C PRO A 173 13.11 -3.30 6.84
N LYS A 174 12.09 -2.45 7.02
CA LYS A 174 11.09 -2.15 5.97
C LYS A 174 11.73 -1.66 4.68
N ALA A 175 12.80 -0.86 4.76
CA ALA A 175 13.53 -0.39 3.60
C ALA A 175 14.14 -1.56 2.80
N SER A 176 14.76 -2.53 3.49
CA SER A 176 15.32 -3.73 2.87
C SER A 176 14.24 -4.59 2.22
N LEU A 177 13.12 -4.81 2.91
CA LEU A 177 11.97 -5.55 2.37
C LEU A 177 11.37 -4.85 1.15
N PHE A 178 11.27 -3.52 1.17
CA PHE A 178 10.78 -2.74 0.05
C PHE A 178 11.67 -2.90 -1.19
N ILE A 179 12.98 -2.73 -1.03
CA ILE A 179 13.95 -2.90 -2.13
C ILE A 179 13.87 -4.32 -2.68
N TYR A 180 13.86 -5.32 -1.81
CA TYR A 180 13.73 -6.72 -2.20
C TYR A 180 12.44 -7.00 -3.00
N MET A 181 11.29 -6.53 -2.52
CA MET A 181 10.02 -6.75 -3.21
C MET A 181 9.95 -5.98 -4.54
N LEU A 182 10.63 -4.83 -4.68
CA LEU A 182 10.79 -4.15 -5.96
C LEU A 182 11.66 -4.96 -6.94
N GLU A 183 12.70 -5.62 -6.47
CA GLU A 183 13.50 -6.55 -7.30
C GLU A 183 12.64 -7.72 -7.79
N LYS A 184 11.82 -8.31 -6.91
CA LYS A 184 10.87 -9.36 -7.28
C LYS A 184 9.84 -8.90 -8.29
N LEU A 185 9.32 -7.68 -8.13
CA LEU A 185 8.40 -7.10 -9.10
C LEU A 185 9.08 -6.90 -10.46
N ARG A 186 10.33 -6.40 -10.46
CA ARG A 186 11.12 -6.24 -11.69
C ARG A 186 11.32 -7.58 -12.39
N GLU A 187 11.75 -8.61 -11.66
CA GLU A 187 11.96 -9.96 -12.19
C GLU A 187 10.69 -10.53 -12.82
N ALA A 188 9.57 -10.49 -12.10
CA ALA A 188 8.29 -10.99 -12.58
C ALA A 188 7.82 -10.25 -13.84
N ILE A 189 7.99 -8.93 -13.89
CA ILE A 189 7.65 -8.11 -15.07
C ILE A 189 8.60 -8.43 -16.24
N SER A 190 9.91 -8.53 -16.02
CA SER A 190 10.89 -8.87 -17.06
C SER A 190 10.61 -10.23 -17.69
N LEU A 191 10.19 -11.20 -16.87
CA LEU A 191 9.79 -12.53 -17.33
C LEU A 191 8.36 -12.56 -17.88
N LYS A 192 7.61 -11.46 -17.77
CA LYS A 192 6.19 -11.35 -18.10
C LYS A 192 5.36 -12.48 -17.47
N LYS A 193 5.73 -12.87 -16.25
CA LYS A 193 5.16 -14.02 -15.56
C LYS A 193 4.87 -13.69 -14.11
N LEU A 194 3.57 -13.66 -13.79
CA LEU A 194 3.05 -13.64 -12.43
C LEU A 194 1.85 -14.59 -12.38
N PRO A 195 2.04 -15.85 -11.96
CA PRO A 195 0.94 -16.79 -11.78
C PRO A 195 -0.06 -16.22 -10.78
N TYR A 196 -1.34 -16.46 -11.01
CA TYR A 196 -2.39 -16.20 -10.04
C TYR A 196 -2.15 -17.09 -8.81
N PHE A 197 -2.15 -16.49 -7.61
CA PHE A 197 -1.71 -17.18 -6.39
C PHE A 197 -2.49 -18.47 -6.12
N TRP A 198 -3.81 -18.42 -6.32
CA TRP A 198 -4.70 -19.54 -6.03
C TRP A 198 -4.77 -20.57 -7.14
N HIS A 199 -4.36 -20.25 -8.36
CA HIS A 199 -4.39 -21.21 -9.47
C HIS A 199 -3.35 -20.85 -10.54
N GLU A 200 -2.21 -21.55 -10.50
CA GLU A 200 -0.98 -21.22 -11.21
C GLU A 200 -1.09 -21.16 -12.75
N LYS A 201 -2.11 -21.81 -13.35
CA LYS A 201 -2.30 -21.79 -14.81
C LYS A 201 -2.66 -20.41 -15.35
N TYR A 202 -3.16 -19.49 -14.51
CA TYR A 202 -3.53 -18.15 -14.95
C TYR A 202 -2.37 -17.18 -14.72
N ASN A 203 -1.88 -16.53 -15.77
CA ASN A 203 -0.83 -15.51 -15.65
C ASN A 203 -1.44 -14.11 -15.64
N LEU A 204 -1.23 -13.35 -14.57
CA LEU A 204 -1.76 -11.99 -14.41
C LEU A 204 -1.12 -10.98 -15.37
N PHE A 205 0.09 -11.24 -15.85
CA PHE A 205 0.78 -10.40 -16.83
C PHE A 205 0.52 -10.79 -18.30
N ALA A 206 -0.37 -11.76 -18.56
CA ALA A 206 -0.63 -12.26 -19.92
C ALA A 206 -1.04 -11.15 -20.91
N ASN A 207 -1.81 -10.17 -20.45
CA ASN A 207 -2.33 -9.08 -21.29
C ASN A 207 -1.41 -7.85 -21.39
N MET A 208 -0.24 -7.87 -20.74
CA MET A 208 0.75 -6.79 -20.90
C MET A 208 1.51 -6.98 -22.21
N THR A 209 1.91 -5.91 -22.89
CA THR A 209 2.73 -6.01 -24.10
C THR A 209 4.21 -6.09 -23.75
N ASP A 210 5.03 -6.69 -24.61
CA ASP A 210 6.47 -6.86 -24.33
C ASP A 210 7.18 -5.50 -24.17
N LYS A 211 6.82 -4.54 -25.01
CA LYS A 211 7.28 -3.15 -24.90
C LYS A 211 6.91 -2.53 -23.55
N MET A 212 5.71 -2.82 -23.03
CA MET A 212 5.27 -2.30 -21.73
C MET A 212 6.06 -2.94 -20.58
N THR A 213 6.22 -4.26 -20.59
CA THR A 213 6.99 -4.97 -19.57
C THR A 213 8.46 -4.59 -19.59
N GLU A 214 9.06 -4.41 -20.77
CA GLU A 214 10.43 -3.92 -20.92
C GLU A 214 10.58 -2.51 -20.33
N ASN A 215 9.69 -1.58 -20.67
CA ASN A 215 9.71 -0.23 -20.13
C ASN A 215 9.58 -0.21 -18.60
N TYR A 216 8.64 -0.98 -18.04
CA TYR A 216 8.42 -1.04 -16.59
C TYR A 216 9.64 -1.65 -15.88
N ALA A 217 10.18 -2.76 -16.40
CA ALA A 217 11.36 -3.41 -15.84
C ALA A 217 12.60 -2.50 -15.88
N ASN A 218 12.84 -1.80 -16.99
CA ASN A 218 13.95 -0.87 -17.12
C ASN A 218 13.81 0.32 -16.16
N ARG A 219 12.59 0.83 -15.98
CA ARG A 219 12.35 1.92 -15.02
C ARG A 219 12.58 1.47 -13.58
N LEU A 220 12.11 0.27 -13.19
CA LEU A 220 12.42 -0.32 -11.88
C LEU A 220 13.94 -0.52 -11.69
N LYS A 221 14.64 -0.99 -12.72
CA LYS A 221 16.11 -1.14 -12.70
C LYS A 221 16.79 0.20 -12.43
N SER A 222 16.38 1.27 -13.11
CA SER A 222 16.93 2.61 -12.88
C SER A 222 16.67 3.12 -11.46
N ILE A 223 15.45 2.92 -10.95
CA ILE A 223 15.07 3.30 -9.58
C ILE A 223 15.92 2.56 -8.54
N LEU A 224 16.03 1.23 -8.68
CA LEU A 224 16.85 0.39 -7.81
C LEU A 224 18.32 0.82 -7.82
N ASN A 225 18.89 1.04 -9.01
CA ASN A 225 20.27 1.52 -9.15
C ASN A 225 20.49 2.86 -8.44
N LEU A 226 19.53 3.78 -8.55
CA LEU A 226 19.61 5.08 -7.89
C LEU A 226 19.52 4.95 -6.36
N ILE A 227 18.62 4.09 -5.85
CA ILE A 227 18.51 3.79 -4.42
C ILE A 227 19.84 3.20 -3.92
N HIS A 228 20.34 2.13 -4.53
CA HIS A 228 21.58 1.47 -4.09
C HIS A 228 22.78 2.41 -4.10
N LYS A 229 22.89 3.29 -5.09
CA LYS A 229 24.00 4.25 -5.18
C LYS A 229 23.97 5.29 -4.05
N ASN A 230 22.80 5.68 -3.57
CA ASN A 230 22.64 6.84 -2.69
C ASN A 230 22.10 6.54 -1.30
N ILE A 231 21.65 5.32 -1.00
CA ILE A 231 21.00 4.99 0.29
C ILE A 231 21.89 5.21 1.51
N SER A 232 23.21 5.13 1.35
CA SER A 232 24.17 5.37 2.44
C SER A 232 24.37 6.85 2.78
N ILE A 233 24.07 7.75 1.84
CA ILE A 233 24.34 9.20 1.92
C ILE A 233 23.06 10.05 1.93
N ASN A 234 21.97 9.58 1.31
CA ASN A 234 20.68 10.26 1.27
C ASN A 234 19.61 9.40 1.94
N ARG A 235 19.29 9.74 3.20
CA ARG A 235 18.25 9.04 4.00
C ARG A 235 16.84 9.15 3.40
N PHE A 236 16.60 10.11 2.50
CA PHE A 236 15.30 10.34 1.86
C PHE A 236 15.22 9.75 0.44
N ILE A 237 16.25 9.05 -0.05
CA ILE A 237 16.30 8.60 -1.45
C ILE A 237 15.09 7.75 -1.84
N ILE A 238 14.62 6.85 -0.96
CA ILE A 238 13.44 6.01 -1.23
C ILE A 238 12.19 6.87 -1.36
N ALA A 239 12.00 7.83 -0.45
CA ALA A 239 10.86 8.73 -0.46
C ALA A 239 10.84 9.58 -1.75
N GLU A 240 12.00 10.08 -2.19
CA GLU A 240 12.14 10.82 -3.45
C GLU A 240 11.70 10.01 -4.67
N GLN A 241 11.82 8.67 -4.64
CA GLN A 241 11.34 7.84 -5.75
C GLN A 241 9.82 7.73 -5.80
N MET A 242 9.14 7.96 -4.68
CA MET A 242 7.73 7.60 -4.49
C MET A 242 6.78 8.77 -4.24
N LEU A 243 7.32 9.87 -3.71
CA LEU A 243 6.55 11.04 -3.29
C LEU A 243 6.71 12.20 -4.26
N SER A 244 5.78 13.15 -4.27
CA SER A 244 5.95 14.44 -4.97
C SER A 244 7.02 15.30 -4.31
N ASP A 245 7.52 16.31 -5.02
CA ASP A 245 8.52 17.23 -4.47
C ASP A 245 7.99 17.99 -3.24
N SER A 246 6.69 18.29 -3.19
CA SER A 246 6.03 18.90 -2.03
C SER A 246 5.96 17.95 -0.84
N GLU A 247 5.58 16.69 -1.06
CA GLU A 247 5.56 15.63 -0.03
C GLU A 247 6.98 15.37 0.51
N VAL A 248 8.00 15.33 -0.35
CA VAL A 248 9.41 15.18 0.05
C VAL A 248 9.89 16.38 0.86
N SER A 249 9.54 17.60 0.45
CA SER A 249 9.91 18.82 1.16
C SER A 249 9.28 18.86 2.55
N ALA A 250 8.01 18.49 2.68
CA ALA A 250 7.34 18.34 3.96
C ALA A 250 8.03 17.28 4.84
N LEU A 251 8.37 16.12 4.26
CA LEU A 251 9.08 15.06 4.98
C LEU A 251 10.47 15.51 5.47
N ARG A 252 11.20 16.26 4.64
CA ARG A 252 12.52 16.82 5.01
C ARG A 252 12.39 17.86 6.12
N ALA A 253 11.38 18.73 6.06
CA ALA A 253 11.12 19.71 7.10
C ALA A 253 10.87 19.03 8.46
N ILE A 254 10.07 17.96 8.48
CA ILE A 254 9.82 17.14 9.67
C ILE A 254 11.11 16.50 10.17
N GLY A 255 11.83 15.79 9.29
CA GLY A 255 13.05 15.08 9.68
C GLY A 255 14.16 16.01 10.16
N ASN A 256 14.20 17.26 9.69
CA ASN A 256 15.13 18.28 10.18
C ASN A 256 14.70 18.85 11.53
N ALA A 257 13.39 19.08 11.75
CA ALA A 257 12.86 19.56 13.03
C ALA A 257 13.11 18.55 14.16
N GLU A 258 13.02 17.25 13.89
CA GLU A 258 13.34 16.20 14.86
C GLU A 258 14.83 16.12 15.19
N ASN A 259 15.72 16.29 14.20
CA ASN A 259 17.16 16.36 14.50
C ASN A 259 17.48 17.59 15.37
N VAL A 260 16.80 18.71 15.16
CA VAL A 260 16.96 19.92 15.99
C VAL A 260 16.42 19.68 17.40
N ALA A 261 15.28 19.00 17.55
CA ALA A 261 14.70 18.64 18.85
C ALA A 261 15.59 17.67 19.65
N ASP A 262 16.18 16.66 19.00
CA ASP A 262 17.13 15.71 19.61
C ASP A 262 18.45 16.40 20.01
N LEU A 263 18.91 17.39 19.22
CA LEU A 263 20.07 18.23 19.55
C LEU A 263 19.79 19.16 20.72
N THR A 264 18.61 19.80 20.81
CA THR A 264 18.24 20.63 21.97
C THR A 264 18.04 19.82 23.24
N THR A 265 17.47 18.61 23.14
CA THR A 265 17.32 17.71 24.30
C THR A 265 18.68 17.22 24.80
N SER A 266 19.63 16.97 23.88
CA SER A 266 21.02 16.62 24.25
C SER A 266 21.85 17.81 24.77
N MET A 267 21.42 19.05 24.51
CA MET A 267 22.05 20.27 25.05
C MET A 267 21.47 20.67 26.42
N GLU A 268 20.20 20.36 26.69
CA GLU A 268 19.59 20.58 28.02
C GLU A 268 20.13 19.61 29.09
N ASP A 269 20.63 18.43 28.70
CA ASP A 269 21.35 17.51 29.60
C ASP A 269 22.83 17.91 29.84
N LEU A 270 23.29 19.03 29.26
CA LEU A 270 24.62 19.61 29.44
C LEU A 270 24.52 21.09 29.84
N ASP A 271 23.76 21.41 30.89
CA ASP A 271 23.88 22.71 31.57
C ASP A 271 24.30 22.55 33.04
N ILE A 272 25.62 22.56 33.26
CA ILE A 272 26.23 23.06 34.50
C ILE A 272 26.70 24.49 34.22
N SER A 273 25.87 25.44 34.62
CA SER A 273 26.15 26.83 34.99
C SER A 273 27.25 27.58 34.20
N GLY A 274 26.84 28.57 33.42
CA GLY A 274 27.74 29.63 32.98
C GLY A 274 27.04 30.73 32.18
N SER A 275 26.58 31.77 32.87
CA SER A 275 26.00 33.00 32.31
C SER A 275 26.70 33.55 31.06
N GLN A 276 25.92 33.94 30.04
CA GLN A 276 25.98 35.29 29.47
C GLN A 276 24.74 35.62 28.64
N LYS A 277 24.12 36.75 28.98
CA LYS A 277 23.08 37.46 28.23
C LYS A 277 23.63 37.97 26.89
N ALA A 278 22.84 37.84 25.83
CA ALA A 278 22.68 38.90 24.83
C ALA A 278 21.30 38.80 24.17
N ASP A 279 20.60 39.94 24.20
CA ASP A 279 19.30 40.25 23.58
C ASP A 279 19.40 40.37 22.05
N ILE A 280 18.20 40.54 21.47
CA ILE A 280 17.84 41.30 20.24
C ILE A 280 17.25 40.41 19.13
N SER A 281 15.91 40.36 19.15
CA SER A 281 14.92 40.66 18.06
C SER A 281 15.41 40.69 16.60
N GLU A 282 14.65 40.31 15.58
CA GLU A 282 13.49 41.07 15.05
C GLU A 282 13.00 40.39 13.73
N VAL A 283 11.66 40.36 13.50
CA VAL A 283 10.84 40.45 12.24
C VAL A 283 11.20 39.48 11.05
N GLU A 284 10.31 38.84 10.27
CA GLU A 284 9.09 39.29 9.59
C GLU A 284 8.11 38.18 9.21
N SER A 285 6.84 38.57 9.31
CA SER A 285 5.62 38.04 8.71
C SER A 285 5.55 38.26 7.20
N ILE A 286 5.04 37.29 6.43
CA ILE A 286 4.49 37.51 5.08
C ILE A 286 3.19 36.72 4.91
N ASP A 287 2.15 37.46 4.54
CA ASP A 287 0.81 37.03 4.17
C ASP A 287 0.72 36.46 2.73
N VAL A 288 -0.09 35.41 2.58
CA VAL A 288 -1.15 35.14 1.59
C VAL A 288 -0.93 35.52 0.10
N MET A 289 -1.03 34.54 -0.81
CA MET A 289 -2.04 34.58 -1.91
C MET A 289 -2.18 33.26 -2.69
N ASN A 290 -3.45 32.94 -2.95
CA ASN A 290 -4.00 31.86 -3.78
C ASN A 290 -3.67 31.99 -5.28
N SER A 291 -3.58 30.86 -5.97
CA SER A 291 -4.22 30.66 -7.27
C SER A 291 -4.50 29.19 -7.59
N SER A 292 -5.74 28.96 -8.02
CA SER A 292 -6.34 27.81 -8.70
C SER A 292 -5.60 27.46 -10.01
N GLU A 293 -5.64 26.28 -10.63
CA GLU A 293 -6.79 25.52 -11.15
C GLU A 293 -6.42 24.05 -11.48
N THR A 294 -7.48 23.26 -11.63
CA THR A 294 -7.69 21.81 -11.82
C THR A 294 -7.07 21.12 -13.06
N SER A 295 -6.83 19.79 -12.98
CA SER A 295 -7.56 18.79 -13.79
C SER A 295 -7.22 17.30 -13.51
N ASN A 296 -8.30 16.51 -13.33
CA ASN A 296 -8.56 15.12 -13.78
C ASN A 296 -7.91 13.87 -13.12
N ALA A 297 -8.70 13.30 -12.20
CA ALA A 297 -9.12 11.91 -11.98
C ALA A 297 -8.47 10.74 -12.75
N GLU A 298 -8.04 9.69 -12.02
CA GLU A 298 -8.61 8.32 -12.12
C GLU A 298 -8.02 7.32 -11.11
N PHE A 299 -8.92 6.60 -10.44
CA PHE A 299 -8.82 5.24 -9.89
C PHE A 299 -7.80 4.92 -8.78
N ASP A 300 -8.23 5.08 -7.52
CA ASP A 300 -7.68 4.34 -6.38
C ASP A 300 -8.78 3.65 -5.57
N THR A 301 -8.53 2.37 -5.29
CA THR A 301 -9.41 1.43 -4.59
C THR A 301 -9.34 1.62 -3.08
N PHE A 302 -10.52 1.59 -2.45
CA PHE A 302 -10.79 2.00 -1.06
C PHE A 302 -10.32 1.03 0.04
N ASP A 303 -9.77 1.62 1.11
CA ASP A 303 -9.79 1.15 2.51
C ASP A 303 -11.12 1.59 3.16
N SER A 304 -11.83 0.73 3.91
CA SER A 304 -12.82 1.06 4.98
C SER A 304 -13.49 -0.20 5.59
N PRO A 305 -14.18 -0.16 6.77
CA PRO A 305 -13.57 -0.30 8.10
C PRO A 305 -14.26 -1.38 9.00
N ASN A 306 -13.71 -1.52 10.21
CA ASN A 306 -13.99 -2.47 11.31
C ASN A 306 -15.45 -2.72 11.74
N GLN A 307 -15.67 -3.91 12.32
CA GLN A 307 -16.43 -4.06 13.59
C GLN A 307 -15.74 -5.05 14.57
N ASP A 308 -15.83 -4.66 15.85
CA ASP A 308 -15.25 -5.13 17.11
C ASP A 308 -15.21 -6.63 17.40
N ILE A 309 -14.10 -7.08 18.04
CA ILE A 309 -14.09 -7.74 19.39
C ILE A 309 -12.74 -7.47 20.10
N GLY A 310 -12.77 -6.76 21.23
CA GLY A 310 -11.95 -7.07 22.43
C GLY A 310 -10.56 -6.43 22.61
N ASN A 311 -10.51 -5.27 23.28
CA ASN A 311 -9.44 -4.72 24.11
C ASN A 311 -7.97 -5.07 23.79
N THR A 312 -7.22 -4.10 23.25
CA THR A 312 -5.91 -3.65 23.80
C THR A 312 -5.50 -2.32 23.12
N ALA A 313 -5.20 -1.31 23.95
CA ALA A 313 -4.54 -0.02 23.66
C ALA A 313 -4.87 0.70 22.33
N ALA A 314 -5.63 1.79 22.43
CA ALA A 314 -5.95 2.71 21.33
C ALA A 314 -4.73 3.11 20.49
N GLU A 315 -4.75 2.77 19.19
CA GLU A 315 -3.84 3.35 18.19
C GLU A 315 -4.26 4.81 17.91
N PRO A 316 -3.35 5.78 17.89
CA PRO A 316 -3.72 7.17 17.65
C PRO A 316 -3.96 7.37 16.14
N THR A 317 -5.11 7.94 15.78
CA THR A 317 -5.61 8.10 14.40
C THR A 317 -5.25 9.44 13.75
N THR A 318 -4.25 10.17 14.26
CA THR A 318 -3.86 11.48 13.73
C THR A 318 -2.72 11.38 12.71
N ILE A 319 -2.64 12.32 11.76
CA ILE A 319 -1.47 12.46 10.86
C ILE A 319 -0.18 12.52 11.68
N LYS A 320 -0.24 13.14 12.86
CA LYS A 320 0.84 13.21 13.84
C LYS A 320 1.35 11.84 14.28
N SER A 321 0.49 10.88 14.61
CA SER A 321 0.93 9.53 15.02
C SER A 321 1.49 8.71 13.86
N ARG A 322 0.98 8.92 12.64
CA ARG A 322 1.55 8.31 11.43
C ARG A 322 2.95 8.85 11.14
N ILE A 323 3.17 10.14 11.39
CA ILE A 323 4.47 10.79 11.29
C ILE A 323 5.40 10.29 12.39
N GLU A 324 4.98 10.30 13.66
CA GLU A 324 5.75 9.78 14.80
C GLU A 324 6.18 8.31 14.58
N PHE A 325 5.31 7.49 13.99
CA PHE A 325 5.64 6.12 13.61
C PHE A 325 6.72 6.05 12.53
N ILE A 326 6.61 6.83 11.45
CA ILE A 326 7.60 6.87 10.37
C ILE A 326 8.95 7.37 10.91
N CYS A 327 8.94 8.38 11.76
CA CYS A 327 10.13 8.97 12.34
C CYS A 327 10.84 8.03 13.31
N LYS A 328 10.10 7.36 14.19
CA LYS A 328 10.63 6.30 15.06
C LYS A 328 11.29 5.17 14.26
N GLU A 329 10.72 4.81 13.11
CA GLU A 329 11.28 3.79 12.21
C GLU A 329 12.53 4.28 11.46
N LEU A 330 12.56 5.54 11.03
CA LEU A 330 13.73 6.15 10.39
C LEU A 330 14.90 6.33 11.37
N THR A 331 14.63 6.63 12.64
CA THR A 331 15.64 6.69 13.70
C THR A 331 16.18 5.30 14.04
N ALA A 332 15.31 4.28 14.09
CA ALA A 332 15.73 2.89 14.22
C ALA A 332 16.62 2.44 13.05
N LEU A 333 16.33 2.87 11.82
CA LEU A 333 17.16 2.63 10.63
C LEU A 333 18.53 3.34 10.70
N SER A 334 18.57 4.54 11.29
CA SER A 334 19.82 5.28 11.51
C SER A 334 20.74 4.58 12.52
N ASN A 335 20.15 4.03 13.59
CA ASN A 335 20.89 3.32 14.64
C ASN A 335 21.36 1.92 14.18
N LEU A 336 20.60 1.25 13.31
CA LEU A 336 20.97 -0.03 12.70
C LEU A 336 22.18 0.06 11.76
N LYS A 337 22.48 1.25 11.23
CA LYS A 337 23.57 1.52 10.28
C LYS A 337 24.95 1.18 10.87
N ASN A 338 25.09 1.18 12.19
CA ASN A 338 26.38 1.03 12.86
C ASN A 338 26.69 -0.38 13.38
N GLU A 339 25.69 -1.26 13.57
CA GLU A 339 25.92 -2.61 14.12
C GLU A 339 25.60 -3.76 13.16
N ILE A 340 24.60 -3.62 12.28
CA ILE A 340 24.09 -4.78 11.50
C ILE A 340 24.75 -4.91 10.11
N PHE A 341 25.25 -3.80 9.55
CA PHE A 341 25.67 -3.75 8.15
C PHE A 341 27.01 -4.45 7.84
N GLU A 342 27.87 -4.75 8.81
CA GLU A 342 29.12 -5.48 8.55
C GLU A 342 28.99 -6.99 8.81
N GLU A 343 28.22 -7.42 9.81
CA GLU A 343 28.02 -8.86 10.05
C GLU A 343 27.16 -9.52 8.96
N GLU A 344 26.10 -8.85 8.50
CA GLU A 344 25.22 -9.36 7.43
C GLU A 344 25.90 -9.29 6.05
N LYS A 345 26.73 -8.28 5.80
CA LYS A 345 27.53 -8.15 4.57
C LYS A 345 28.61 -9.23 4.48
N GLU A 346 29.17 -9.65 5.61
CA GLU A 346 30.10 -10.77 5.67
C GLU A 346 29.41 -12.13 5.48
N LYS A 347 28.20 -12.31 6.03
CA LYS A 347 27.36 -13.50 5.75
C LYS A 347 26.95 -13.57 4.27
N LEU A 348 26.56 -12.45 3.67
CA LEU A 348 26.23 -12.38 2.24
C LEU A 348 27.45 -12.64 1.35
N ARG A 349 28.63 -12.08 1.69
CA ARG A 349 29.90 -12.35 0.99
C ARG A 349 30.29 -13.82 1.03
N LYS A 350 30.17 -14.47 2.20
CA LYS A 350 30.47 -15.90 2.36
C LYS A 350 29.50 -16.78 1.57
N SER A 351 28.21 -16.44 1.56
CA SER A 351 27.18 -17.17 0.80
C SER A 351 27.37 -17.03 -0.72
N CYS A 352 27.72 -15.83 -1.21
CA CYS A 352 28.00 -15.58 -2.62
C CYS A 352 29.30 -16.27 -3.10
N MET A 353 30.35 -16.31 -2.27
CA MET A 353 31.60 -17.00 -2.61
C MET A 353 31.45 -18.53 -2.64
N SER A 354 30.62 -19.11 -1.76
CA SER A 354 30.28 -20.54 -1.77
C SER A 354 29.55 -20.96 -3.06
N LEU A 355 28.61 -20.14 -3.53
CA LEU A 355 27.91 -20.34 -4.81
C LEU A 355 28.84 -20.22 -6.02
N TYR A 356 29.77 -19.26 -6.00
CA TYR A 356 30.75 -19.08 -7.08
C TYR A 356 31.73 -20.26 -7.21
N ILE A 357 32.22 -20.80 -6.09
CA ILE A 357 33.12 -21.97 -6.07
C ILE A 357 32.38 -23.24 -6.55
N THR A 358 31.12 -23.42 -6.16
CA THR A 358 30.30 -24.57 -6.55
C THR A 358 29.95 -24.56 -8.05
N LEU A 359 29.79 -23.37 -8.64
CA LEU A 359 29.54 -23.20 -10.06
C LEU A 359 30.83 -23.26 -10.91
N SER A 360 31.98 -22.93 -10.34
CA SER A 360 33.28 -22.95 -11.05
C SER A 360 33.96 -24.33 -11.06
N THR A 361 33.51 -25.26 -10.20
CA THR A 361 34.04 -26.64 -10.10
C THR A 361 33.19 -27.69 -10.83
N ARG A 362 32.05 -27.28 -11.42
CA ARG A 362 31.23 -28.12 -12.32
C ARG A 362 31.55 -27.84 -13.80
N LYS A 363 32.82 -28.00 -14.17
CA LYS A 363 33.25 -28.14 -15.56
C LYS A 363 33.99 -29.46 -15.74
#